data_AF-A0A9E7VBX4-F1
#
_entry.id   AF-A0A9E7VBX4-F1
#
_cell.length_a   1.000
_cell.length_b   1.000
_cell.length_c   1.000
_cell.angle_alpha   90.00
_cell.angle_beta   90.00
_cell.angle_gamma   90.00
#
_symmetry.space_group_name_H-M   'P 1'
#
loop_
_entity.id
_entity.type
_entity.pdbx_description
1 polymer ?
#
loop_
_entity_poly.entity_id
_entity_poly.type
_entity_poly.pdbx_seq_one_letter_code
_entity_poly.pdbx_strand_id
1 'polypeptide(L)'
;TMNAFSIAIMMKLGLAPLHFLMPEVLQGISLQTGLILSTWQKIAPMMLLLQTSYLLNLNLAVTLGLTSILVGGWGGIGQTQIRKIMAFSSIGHLGWIVIIMKFDQQLALFNFVLYIIMTAAMFMSLTVMSATKMSQISNSWSKTPALSASTMLIMLSLAGLPPLTGFAPKLLITLELVKQNATLLASVTMLMSLLALFFYLRLTYVITLTLSPNTPNSLLIWRTTPKSYSSTAIMNTLALTLLPLTPTMLLL
;
A
#
# COMPACT_ATOMS: atom_id res chain seq x y z
N THR A 1 -3.81 21.69 -22.34
CA THR A 1 -2.58 22.12 -21.64
C THR A 1 -2.52 21.61 -20.21
N MET A 2 -3.55 21.78 -19.37
CA MET A 2 -3.58 21.23 -17.99
C MET A 2 -3.80 19.71 -17.91
N ASN A 3 -4.64 19.12 -18.77
CA ASN A 3 -4.83 17.66 -18.79
C ASN A 3 -3.54 16.90 -19.18
N ALA A 4 -2.71 17.46 -20.07
CA ALA A 4 -1.45 16.83 -20.46
C ALA A 4 -0.45 16.83 -19.30
N PHE A 5 -0.41 17.92 -18.52
CA PHE A 5 0.39 18.01 -17.31
C PHE A 5 -0.05 16.98 -16.26
N SER A 6 -1.37 16.86 -16.01
CA SER A 6 -1.88 15.87 -15.06
C SER A 6 -1.58 14.44 -15.51
N ILE A 7 -1.74 14.12 -16.80
CA ILE A 7 -1.40 12.80 -17.37
C ILE A 7 0.10 12.51 -17.19
N ALA A 8 0.98 13.49 -17.43
CA ALA A 8 2.42 13.32 -17.28
C ALA A 8 2.82 13.03 -15.81
N ILE A 9 2.22 13.73 -14.85
CA ILE A 9 2.48 13.43 -13.42
C ILE A 9 1.90 12.06 -13.06
N MET A 10 0.72 11.73 -13.55
CA MET A 10 0.07 10.44 -13.26
C MET A 10 0.86 9.26 -13.85
N MET A 11 1.51 9.45 -15.00
CA MET A 11 2.49 8.50 -15.55
C MET A 11 3.67 8.31 -14.59
N LYS A 12 4.24 9.40 -14.06
CA LYS A 12 5.38 9.33 -13.13
C LYS A 12 5.01 8.68 -11.79
N LEU A 13 3.76 8.85 -11.34
CA LEU A 13 3.21 8.14 -10.18
C LEU A 13 2.94 6.65 -10.44
N GLY A 14 2.86 6.23 -11.70
CA GLY A 14 2.59 4.85 -12.10
C GLY A 14 1.10 4.47 -12.07
N LEU A 15 0.19 5.42 -12.29
CA LEU A 15 -1.24 5.16 -12.36
C LEU A 15 -1.63 4.46 -13.67
N ALA A 16 -2.72 3.68 -13.64
CA ALA A 16 -3.27 3.08 -14.85
C ALA A 16 -3.79 4.19 -15.80
N PRO A 17 -3.66 4.02 -17.14
CA PRO A 17 -3.18 2.83 -17.86
C PRO A 17 -1.65 2.69 -17.95
N LEU A 18 -0.88 3.72 -17.63
CA LEU A 18 0.59 3.77 -17.77
C LEU A 18 1.35 3.07 -16.63
N HIS A 19 0.69 2.13 -15.96
CA HIS A 19 1.16 1.44 -14.76
C HIS A 19 2.20 0.33 -15.04
N PHE A 20 2.33 -0.13 -16.29
CA PHE A 20 3.11 -1.33 -16.66
C PHE A 20 4.58 -1.28 -16.21
N LEU A 21 5.17 -0.08 -16.16
CA LEU A 21 6.55 0.12 -15.73
C LEU A 21 6.76 -0.25 -14.25
N MET A 22 5.76 0.00 -13.40
CA MET A 22 5.93 -0.08 -11.94
C MET A 22 6.15 -1.53 -11.44
N PRO A 23 5.35 -2.54 -11.83
CA PRO A 23 5.59 -3.93 -11.41
C PRO A 23 6.89 -4.53 -11.94
N GLU A 24 7.30 -4.17 -13.15
CA GLU A 24 8.52 -4.71 -13.78
C GLU A 24 9.78 -4.13 -13.14
N VAL A 25 9.83 -2.81 -12.96
CA VAL A 25 10.97 -2.13 -12.32
C VAL A 25 11.11 -2.59 -10.86
N LEU A 26 10.00 -2.65 -10.10
CA LEU A 26 10.06 -3.15 -8.72
C LEU A 26 10.52 -4.60 -8.63
N GLN A 27 10.20 -5.45 -9.61
CA GLN A 27 10.66 -6.82 -9.60
C GLN A 27 12.18 -6.94 -9.83
N GLY A 28 12.74 -6.09 -10.70
CA GLY A 28 14.15 -6.11 -11.10
C GLY A 28 15.13 -5.51 -10.09
N ILE A 29 14.65 -4.76 -9.10
CA ILE A 29 15.51 -4.07 -8.12
C ILE A 29 15.51 -4.74 -6.73
N SER A 30 16.47 -4.33 -5.89
CA SER A 30 16.57 -4.80 -4.51
C SER A 30 15.44 -4.25 -3.63
N LEU A 31 15.14 -4.90 -2.50
CA LEU A 31 14.07 -4.44 -1.59
C LEU A 31 14.30 -3.03 -1.05
N GLN A 32 15.55 -2.67 -0.75
CA GLN A 32 15.90 -1.34 -0.24
C GLN A 32 15.75 -0.24 -1.29
N THR A 33 16.12 -0.52 -2.54
CA THR A 33 15.88 0.42 -3.65
C THR A 33 14.40 0.50 -4.00
N GLY A 34 13.67 -0.61 -3.89
CA GLY A 34 12.21 -0.66 -4.01
C GLY A 34 11.49 0.19 -2.96
N LEU A 35 12.00 0.24 -1.72
CA LEU A 35 11.51 1.16 -0.69
C LEU A 35 11.64 2.62 -1.15
N ILE A 36 12.82 3.03 -1.61
CA ILE A 36 13.06 4.40 -2.09
C ILE A 36 12.17 4.74 -3.27
N LEU A 37 11.99 3.81 -4.22
CA LEU A 37 11.15 4.01 -5.40
C LEU A 37 9.66 4.11 -5.03
N SER A 38 9.18 3.31 -4.08
CA SER A 38 7.77 3.29 -3.67
C SER A 38 7.38 4.42 -2.72
N THR A 39 8.34 5.08 -2.07
CA THR A 39 8.13 6.17 -1.11
C THR A 39 8.65 7.49 -1.64
N TRP A 40 9.97 7.68 -1.62
CA TRP A 40 10.65 8.94 -1.92
C TRP A 40 10.31 9.48 -3.31
N GLN A 41 10.35 8.63 -4.34
CA GLN A 41 10.09 9.04 -5.72
C GLN A 41 8.64 9.46 -5.97
N LYS A 42 7.70 9.07 -5.09
CA LYS A 42 6.29 9.47 -5.20
C LYS A 42 5.99 10.81 -4.53
N ILE A 43 6.85 11.29 -3.63
CA ILE A 43 6.60 12.53 -2.86
C ILE A 43 6.53 13.75 -3.80
N ALA A 44 7.56 14.00 -4.60
CA ALA A 44 7.59 15.20 -5.45
C ALA A 44 6.45 15.26 -6.49
N PRO A 45 6.15 14.19 -7.25
CA PRO A 45 5.00 14.18 -8.17
C PRO A 45 3.66 14.37 -7.45
N MET A 46 3.50 13.76 -6.26
CA MET A 46 2.28 13.90 -5.47
C MET A 46 2.07 15.33 -4.96
N MET A 47 3.11 15.99 -4.48
CA MET A 47 3.03 17.39 -4.03
C MET A 47 2.65 18.34 -5.17
N LEU A 48 3.19 18.13 -6.37
CA LEU A 48 2.81 18.90 -7.56
C LEU A 48 1.34 18.69 -7.94
N LEU A 49 0.84 17.45 -7.84
CA LEU A 49 -0.56 17.14 -8.14
C LEU A 49 -1.50 17.77 -7.10
N LEU A 50 -1.11 17.77 -5.81
CA LEU A 50 -1.83 18.45 -4.73
C LEU A 50 -1.87 19.96 -4.93
N GLN A 51 -0.75 20.59 -5.29
CA GLN A 51 -0.71 22.03 -5.56
C GLN A 51 -1.56 22.44 -6.76
N THR A 52 -1.73 21.54 -7.74
CA THR A 52 -2.53 21.79 -8.95
C THR A 52 -3.92 21.17 -8.90
N SER A 53 -4.38 20.74 -7.73
CA SER A 53 -5.66 20.05 -7.51
C SER A 53 -6.86 20.85 -8.04
N TYR A 54 -6.84 22.18 -7.86
CA TYR A 54 -7.88 23.09 -8.33
C TYR A 54 -8.00 23.14 -9.87
N LEU A 55 -6.92 22.84 -10.61
CA LEU A 55 -6.89 22.80 -12.06
C LEU A 55 -7.20 21.42 -12.65
N LEU A 56 -7.27 20.38 -11.82
CA LEU A 56 -7.55 19.02 -12.28
C LEU A 56 -8.98 18.90 -12.79
N ASN A 57 -9.10 18.27 -13.96
CA ASN A 57 -10.39 17.84 -14.50
C ASN A 57 -10.89 16.64 -13.68
N LEU A 58 -12.08 16.78 -13.10
CA LEU A 58 -12.71 15.77 -12.27
C LEU A 58 -12.93 14.45 -13.01
N ASN A 59 -13.40 14.49 -14.27
CA ASN A 59 -13.63 13.27 -15.06
C ASN A 59 -12.32 12.50 -15.28
N LEU A 60 -11.22 13.22 -15.50
CA LEU A 60 -9.90 12.61 -15.70
C LEU A 60 -9.39 11.97 -14.39
N ALA A 61 -9.54 12.66 -13.26
CA ALA A 61 -9.14 12.13 -11.95
C ALA A 61 -9.95 10.87 -11.58
N VAL A 62 -11.27 10.90 -11.77
CA VAL A 62 -12.15 9.77 -11.47
C VAL A 62 -11.86 8.57 -12.39
N THR A 63 -11.71 8.78 -13.69
CA THR A 63 -11.42 7.68 -14.63
C THR A 63 -10.08 7.01 -14.36
N LEU A 64 -9.02 7.79 -14.15
CA LEU A 64 -7.69 7.23 -13.84
C LEU A 64 -7.63 6.61 -12.44
N GLY A 65 -8.34 7.21 -11.47
CA GLY A 65 -8.49 6.67 -10.13
C GLY A 65 -9.21 5.32 -10.10
N LEU A 66 -10.36 5.20 -10.77
CA LEU A 66 -11.12 3.95 -10.84
C LEU A 66 -10.36 2.85 -11.56
N THR A 67 -9.76 3.17 -12.72
CA THR A 67 -8.97 2.22 -13.49
C THR A 67 -7.74 1.74 -12.72
N SER A 68 -7.09 2.61 -11.94
CA SER A 68 -5.95 2.20 -11.10
C SER A 68 -6.35 1.33 -9.91
N ILE A 69 -7.48 1.58 -9.25
CA ILE A 69 -8.00 0.67 -8.21
C ILE A 69 -8.30 -0.70 -8.80
N LEU A 70 -8.98 -0.74 -9.95
CA LEU A 70 -9.29 -1.97 -10.68
C LEU A 70 -8.05 -2.77 -11.07
N VAL A 71 -7.11 -2.12 -11.75
CA VAL A 71 -5.87 -2.75 -12.24
C VAL A 71 -4.97 -3.16 -11.08
N GLY A 72 -4.89 -2.36 -10.02
CA GLY A 72 -4.17 -2.70 -8.79
C GLY A 72 -4.76 -3.94 -8.10
N GLY A 73 -6.09 -4.02 -8.03
CA GLY A 73 -6.79 -5.19 -7.50
C GLY A 73 -6.54 -6.44 -8.35
N TRP A 74 -6.94 -6.40 -9.63
CA TRP A 74 -6.86 -7.56 -10.52
C TRP A 74 -5.41 -8.02 -10.75
N GLY A 75 -4.50 -7.09 -11.00
CA GLY A 75 -3.09 -7.38 -11.28
C GLY A 75 -2.37 -8.04 -10.10
N GLY A 76 -2.79 -7.76 -8.85
CA GLY A 76 -2.21 -8.35 -7.64
C GLY A 76 -2.60 -9.81 -7.41
N ILE A 77 -3.80 -10.24 -7.85
CA ILE A 77 -4.35 -11.57 -7.57
C ILE A 77 -3.46 -12.69 -8.12
N GLY A 78 -2.86 -12.53 -9.30
CA GLY A 78 -2.05 -13.57 -9.94
C GLY A 78 -0.59 -13.65 -9.47
N GLN A 79 -0.11 -12.70 -8.66
CA GLN A 79 1.33 -12.58 -8.40
C GLN A 79 1.79 -13.41 -7.20
N THR A 80 2.93 -14.09 -7.34
CA THR A 80 3.62 -14.81 -6.25
C THR A 80 4.86 -14.07 -5.74
N GLN A 81 5.34 -13.09 -6.52
CA GLN A 81 6.47 -12.24 -6.16
C GLN A 81 5.97 -11.07 -5.31
N ILE A 82 6.50 -10.91 -4.10
CA ILE A 82 6.02 -9.87 -3.18
C ILE A 82 6.28 -8.47 -3.72
N ARG A 83 7.37 -8.25 -4.44
CA ARG A 83 7.68 -6.94 -5.03
C ARG A 83 6.62 -6.51 -6.05
N LYS A 84 6.12 -7.43 -6.87
CA LYS A 84 5.00 -7.16 -7.78
C LYS A 84 3.70 -6.91 -7.04
N ILE A 85 3.43 -7.66 -5.97
CA ILE A 85 2.24 -7.42 -5.13
C ILE A 85 2.28 -6.01 -4.53
N MET A 86 3.44 -5.59 -4.00
CA MET A 86 3.64 -4.23 -3.48
C MET A 86 3.55 -3.14 -4.57
N ALA A 87 3.90 -3.46 -5.82
CA ALA A 87 3.68 -2.56 -6.95
C ALA A 87 2.19 -2.35 -7.20
N PHE A 88 1.42 -3.45 -7.32
CA PHE A 88 -0.02 -3.41 -7.56
C PHE A 88 -0.79 -2.77 -6.41
N SER A 89 -0.37 -2.97 -5.17
CA SER A 89 -0.95 -2.24 -4.06
C SER A 89 -0.71 -0.74 -4.14
N SER A 90 0.51 -0.31 -4.51
CA SER A 90 0.80 1.12 -4.69
C SER A 90 -0.09 1.77 -5.76
N ILE A 91 -0.38 1.04 -6.85
CA ILE A 91 -1.27 1.51 -7.91
C ILE A 91 -2.69 1.69 -7.37
N GLY A 92 -3.20 0.72 -6.60
CA GLY A 92 -4.53 0.79 -5.99
C GLY A 92 -4.66 1.92 -4.95
N HIS A 93 -3.69 2.08 -4.05
CA HIS A 93 -3.70 3.15 -3.05
C HIS A 93 -3.61 4.55 -3.70
N LEU A 94 -2.78 4.71 -4.74
CA LEU A 94 -2.73 5.95 -5.49
C LEU A 94 -4.05 6.25 -6.21
N GLY A 95 -4.77 5.24 -6.66
CA GLY A 95 -6.11 5.41 -7.23
C GLY A 95 -7.09 6.04 -6.24
N TRP A 96 -7.11 5.57 -4.98
CA TRP A 96 -7.89 6.18 -3.91
C TRP A 96 -7.51 7.65 -3.68
N ILE A 97 -6.22 7.95 -3.68
CA ILE A 97 -5.69 9.29 -3.44
C ILE A 97 -6.08 10.26 -4.57
N VAL A 98 -6.02 9.83 -5.83
CA VAL A 98 -6.37 10.68 -6.98
C VAL A 98 -7.86 11.01 -7.02
N ILE A 99 -8.74 10.06 -6.65
CA ILE A 99 -10.19 10.29 -6.64
C ILE A 99 -10.56 11.38 -5.65
N ILE A 100 -10.05 11.31 -4.42
CA ILE A 100 -10.42 12.26 -3.36
C ILE A 100 -9.79 13.64 -3.57
N MET A 101 -8.68 13.74 -4.30
CA MET A 101 -7.89 14.98 -4.38
C MET A 101 -8.66 16.21 -4.86
N LYS A 102 -9.68 16.01 -5.70
CA LYS A 102 -10.51 17.13 -6.17
C LYS A 102 -11.56 17.57 -5.15
N PHE A 103 -12.00 16.66 -4.29
CA PHE A 103 -13.03 16.91 -3.28
C PHE A 103 -12.42 17.44 -1.99
N ASP A 104 -11.36 16.80 -1.49
CA ASP A 104 -10.65 17.22 -0.28
C ASP A 104 -9.15 16.93 -0.39
N GLN A 105 -8.37 18.01 -0.46
CA GLN A 105 -6.92 17.96 -0.56
C GLN A 105 -6.26 17.51 0.75
N GLN A 106 -6.82 17.87 1.90
CA GLN A 106 -6.26 17.48 3.20
C GLN A 106 -6.38 15.96 3.37
N LEU A 107 -7.52 15.39 2.98
CA LEU A 107 -7.73 13.96 3.04
C LEU A 107 -6.87 13.16 2.07
N ALA A 108 -6.62 13.71 0.88
CA ALA A 108 -5.68 13.15 -0.09
C ALA A 108 -4.25 13.07 0.48
N LEU A 109 -3.80 14.15 1.13
CA LEU A 109 -2.49 14.21 1.79
C LEU A 109 -2.41 13.22 2.96
N PHE A 110 -3.45 13.17 3.80
CA PHE A 110 -3.54 12.22 4.91
C PHE A 110 -3.42 10.77 4.44
N ASN A 111 -4.17 10.37 3.41
CA ASN A 111 -4.08 9.02 2.85
C ASN A 111 -2.67 8.74 2.27
N PHE A 112 -2.06 9.71 1.61
CA PHE A 112 -0.71 9.55 1.06
C PHE A 112 0.36 9.36 2.15
N VAL A 113 0.29 10.12 3.24
CA VAL A 113 1.20 9.97 4.39
C VAL A 113 1.06 8.58 5.02
N LEU A 114 -0.17 8.13 5.27
CA LEU A 114 -0.42 6.78 5.80
C LEU A 114 0.10 5.69 4.85
N TYR A 115 -0.12 5.86 3.54
CA TYR A 115 0.43 4.96 2.52
C TYR A 115 1.97 4.89 2.59
N ILE A 116 2.69 6.01 2.71
CA ILE A 116 4.15 6.03 2.84
C ILE A 116 4.59 5.28 4.10
N ILE A 117 3.95 5.53 5.25
CA ILE A 117 4.30 4.90 6.52
C ILE A 117 4.11 3.37 6.44
N MET A 118 2.96 2.92 5.95
CA MET A 118 2.65 1.49 5.84
C MET A 118 3.54 0.78 4.83
N THR A 119 3.82 1.40 3.67
CA THR A 119 4.71 0.79 2.67
C THR A 119 6.16 0.75 3.13
N ALA A 120 6.66 1.79 3.80
CA ALA A 120 7.98 1.79 4.41
C ALA A 120 8.11 0.67 5.46
N ALA A 121 7.12 0.52 6.35
CA ALA A 121 7.08 -0.56 7.34
C ALA A 121 7.11 -1.95 6.66
N MET A 122 6.31 -2.13 5.60
CA MET A 122 6.30 -3.39 4.85
C MET A 122 7.65 -3.69 4.18
N PHE A 123 8.25 -2.74 3.44
CA PHE A 123 9.54 -2.97 2.80
C PHE A 123 10.67 -3.20 3.81
N MET A 124 10.66 -2.49 4.95
CA MET A 124 11.64 -2.68 6.02
C MET A 124 11.52 -4.05 6.70
N SER A 125 10.30 -4.57 6.86
CA SER A 125 10.12 -5.92 7.39
C SER A 125 10.57 -7.00 6.38
N LEU A 126 10.30 -6.80 5.08
CA LEU A 126 10.76 -7.69 4.02
C LEU A 126 12.29 -7.72 3.89
N THR A 127 12.98 -6.58 4.07
CA THR A 127 14.44 -6.53 4.04
C THR A 127 15.05 -7.32 5.18
N VAL A 128 14.52 -7.18 6.40
CA VAL A 128 14.96 -7.97 7.57
C VAL A 128 14.74 -9.47 7.36
N MET A 129 13.61 -9.85 6.76
CA MET A 129 13.29 -11.25 6.48
C MET A 129 13.98 -11.80 5.23
N SER A 130 14.62 -10.94 4.43
CA SER A 130 15.19 -11.27 3.10
C SER A 130 14.20 -11.98 2.16
N ALA A 131 12.90 -11.67 2.30
CA ALA A 131 11.84 -12.43 1.65
C ALA A 131 11.33 -11.73 0.38
N THR A 132 11.44 -12.43 -0.76
CA THR A 132 11.10 -11.90 -2.08
C THR A 132 9.97 -12.66 -2.77
N LYS A 133 9.81 -13.94 -2.43
CA LYS A 133 8.74 -14.84 -2.91
C LYS A 133 7.81 -15.22 -1.77
N MET A 134 6.56 -15.53 -2.09
CA MET A 134 5.54 -15.93 -1.12
C MET A 134 5.99 -17.09 -0.21
N SER A 135 6.68 -18.10 -0.77
CA SER A 135 7.24 -19.23 -0.02
C SER A 135 8.39 -18.85 0.93
N GLN A 136 9.09 -17.75 0.66
CA GLN A 136 10.14 -17.26 1.57
C GLN A 136 9.54 -16.56 2.77
N ILE A 137 8.41 -15.85 2.60
CA ILE A 137 7.72 -15.27 3.76
C ILE A 137 7.05 -16.37 4.58
N SER A 138 6.46 -17.42 3.99
CA SER A 138 5.86 -18.51 4.80
C SER A 138 6.88 -19.18 5.73
N ASN A 139 8.11 -19.40 5.25
CA ASN A 139 9.20 -19.97 6.04
C ASN A 139 9.78 -19.02 7.10
N SER A 140 9.32 -17.78 7.17
CA SER A 140 9.80 -16.81 8.16
C SER A 140 9.18 -17.01 9.53
N TRP A 141 7.98 -17.60 9.62
CA TRP A 141 7.26 -17.81 10.88
C TRP A 141 8.08 -18.63 11.87
N SER A 142 8.80 -19.64 11.38
CA SER A 142 9.68 -20.50 12.17
C SER A 142 11.01 -19.87 12.58
N LYS A 143 11.38 -18.74 11.95
CA LYS A 143 12.64 -18.02 12.21
C LYS A 143 12.42 -16.82 13.12
N THR A 144 11.43 -15.99 12.81
CA THR A 144 11.17 -14.70 13.45
C THR A 144 9.66 -14.47 13.64
N PRO A 145 9.00 -15.23 14.53
CA PRO A 145 7.54 -15.26 14.66
C PRO A 145 6.93 -13.88 14.97
N ALA A 146 7.57 -13.10 15.83
CA ALA A 146 7.11 -11.75 16.18
C ALA A 146 7.11 -10.80 14.97
N LEU A 147 8.17 -10.85 14.14
CA LEU A 147 8.25 -10.02 12.95
C LEU A 147 7.19 -10.46 11.92
N SER A 148 7.03 -11.77 11.68
CA SER A 148 6.01 -12.28 10.77
C SER A 148 4.58 -11.89 11.21
N ALA A 149 4.28 -11.92 12.51
CA ALA A 149 3.00 -11.45 13.03
C ALA A 149 2.78 -9.96 12.76
N SER A 150 3.80 -9.11 12.98
CA SER A 150 3.70 -7.68 12.65
C SER A 150 3.54 -7.43 11.15
N THR A 151 4.24 -8.19 10.29
CA THR A 151 4.09 -8.07 8.82
C THR A 151 2.69 -8.45 8.35
N MET A 152 2.09 -9.48 8.96
CA MET A 152 0.70 -9.87 8.69
C MET A 152 -0.25 -8.72 9.02
N LEU A 153 -0.11 -8.11 10.20
CA LEU A 153 -0.94 -6.97 10.59
C LEU A 153 -0.77 -5.77 9.64
N ILE A 154 0.45 -5.50 9.16
CA ILE A 154 0.70 -4.43 8.18
C ILE A 154 0.05 -4.75 6.82
N MET A 155 0.08 -6.00 6.37
CA MET A 155 -0.63 -6.40 5.14
C MET A 155 -2.14 -6.21 5.27
N LEU A 156 -2.72 -6.53 6.44
CA LEU A 156 -4.14 -6.29 6.72
C LEU A 156 -4.44 -4.79 6.86
N SER A 157 -3.49 -3.98 7.34
CA SER A 157 -3.68 -2.53 7.42
C SER A 157 -3.71 -1.91 6.02
N LEU A 158 -2.81 -2.33 5.11
CA LEU A 158 -2.85 -1.95 3.70
C LEU A 158 -4.17 -2.40 3.01
N ALA A 159 -4.68 -3.58 3.36
CA ALA A 159 -6.00 -4.04 2.91
C ALA A 159 -7.15 -3.16 3.42
N GLY A 160 -6.95 -2.45 4.54
CA GLY A 160 -7.93 -1.54 5.12
C GLY A 160 -9.01 -2.26 5.91
N LEU A 161 -8.64 -3.20 6.77
CA LEU A 161 -9.58 -3.89 7.66
C LEU A 161 -9.85 -3.09 8.95
N PRO A 162 -11.11 -3.07 9.45
CA PRO A 162 -11.49 -2.39 10.69
C PRO A 162 -11.01 -3.21 11.90
N PRO A 163 -9.79 -3.00 12.41
CA PRO A 163 -9.45 -2.03 13.46
C PRO A 163 -8.09 -1.32 13.23
N LEU A 164 -7.55 -1.44 12.02
CA LEU A 164 -6.19 -1.01 11.65
C LEU A 164 -6.19 0.37 10.99
N THR A 165 -5.04 1.04 11.05
CA THR A 165 -4.81 2.40 10.53
C THR A 165 -5.27 2.61 9.09
N GLY A 166 -4.99 1.67 8.18
CA GLY A 166 -5.31 1.82 6.76
C GLY A 166 -6.79 1.70 6.42
N PHE A 167 -7.65 1.37 7.40
CA PHE A 167 -9.09 1.50 7.27
C PHE A 167 -9.55 2.96 7.32
N ALA A 168 -8.93 3.77 8.19
CA ALA A 168 -9.30 5.17 8.39
C ALA A 168 -9.36 5.99 7.09
N PRO A 169 -8.33 6.01 6.21
CA PRO A 169 -8.40 6.81 4.99
C PRO A 169 -9.49 6.32 4.04
N LYS A 170 -9.69 5.00 3.88
CA LYS A 170 -10.74 4.47 2.99
C LYS A 170 -12.12 4.86 3.48
N LEU A 171 -12.38 4.69 4.77
CA LEU A 171 -13.65 5.10 5.39
C LEU A 171 -13.88 6.60 5.21
N LEU A 172 -12.90 7.44 5.54
CA LEU A 172 -13.05 8.88 5.45
C LEU A 172 -13.26 9.36 4.01
N ILE A 173 -12.54 8.78 3.03
CA ILE A 173 -12.77 9.08 1.60
C ILE A 173 -14.21 8.74 1.22
N THR A 174 -14.71 7.58 1.62
CA THR A 174 -16.09 7.19 1.27
C THR A 174 -17.14 8.11 1.90
N LEU A 175 -16.92 8.53 3.16
CA LEU A 175 -17.82 9.49 3.81
C LEU A 175 -17.82 10.84 3.08
N GLU A 176 -16.65 11.33 2.67
CA GLU A 176 -16.54 12.60 1.96
C GLU A 176 -17.18 12.55 0.57
N LEU A 177 -17.01 11.43 -0.15
CA LEU A 177 -17.70 11.22 -1.44
C LEU A 177 -19.22 11.17 -1.28
N VAL A 178 -19.74 10.57 -0.21
CA VAL A 178 -21.18 10.53 0.08
C VAL A 178 -21.71 11.92 0.42
N LYS A 179 -20.98 12.72 1.20
CA LYS A 179 -21.35 14.12 1.49
C LYS A 179 -21.45 14.98 0.23
N GLN A 180 -20.59 14.73 -0.76
CA GLN A 180 -20.57 15.43 -2.05
C GLN A 180 -21.61 14.86 -3.05
N ASN A 181 -22.59 14.07 -2.59
CA ASN A 181 -23.61 13.38 -3.40
C ASN A 181 -23.06 12.40 -4.46
N ALA A 182 -21.79 12.01 -4.38
CA ALA A 182 -21.16 11.06 -5.29
C ALA A 182 -21.28 9.61 -4.79
N THR A 183 -22.49 9.20 -4.38
CA THR A 183 -22.74 7.89 -3.75
C THR A 183 -22.42 6.70 -4.66
N LEU A 184 -22.74 6.81 -5.95
CA LEU A 184 -22.40 5.79 -6.95
C LEU A 184 -20.87 5.62 -7.09
N LEU A 185 -20.12 6.72 -7.07
CA LEU A 185 -18.67 6.67 -7.13
C LEU A 185 -18.10 5.97 -5.89
N ALA A 186 -18.61 6.33 -4.70
CA ALA A 186 -18.19 5.71 -3.44
C ALA A 186 -18.48 4.20 -3.38
N SER A 187 -19.63 3.75 -3.89
CA SER A 187 -19.96 2.32 -3.90
C SER A 187 -19.06 1.53 -4.86
N VAL A 188 -18.80 2.06 -6.05
CA VAL A 188 -17.93 1.42 -7.04
C VAL A 188 -16.49 1.36 -6.53
N THR A 189 -15.93 2.44 -5.97
CA THR A 189 -14.56 2.43 -5.43
C THR A 189 -14.39 1.40 -4.31
N MET A 190 -15.38 1.29 -3.42
CA MET A 190 -15.40 0.30 -2.36
C MET A 190 -15.43 -1.13 -2.90
N LEU A 191 -16.33 -1.44 -3.83
CA LEU A 191 -16.41 -2.76 -4.45
C LEU A 191 -15.10 -3.16 -5.13
N MET A 192 -14.47 -2.22 -5.86
CA MET A 192 -13.20 -2.50 -6.54
C MET A 192 -12.05 -2.70 -5.54
N SER A 193 -12.09 -2.06 -4.38
CA SER A 193 -11.06 -2.25 -3.35
C SER A 193 -11.08 -3.64 -2.69
N LEU A 194 -12.23 -4.34 -2.73
CA LEU A 194 -12.34 -5.72 -2.23
C LEU A 194 -11.47 -6.70 -3.03
N LEU A 195 -11.24 -6.44 -4.32
CA LEU A 195 -10.30 -7.23 -5.14
C LEU A 195 -8.88 -7.17 -4.57
N ALA A 196 -8.46 -5.98 -4.10
CA ALA A 196 -7.15 -5.82 -3.49
C ALA A 196 -7.07 -6.54 -2.13
N LEU A 197 -8.16 -6.51 -1.36
CA LEU A 197 -8.26 -7.22 -0.08
C LEU A 197 -8.05 -8.73 -0.24
N PHE A 198 -8.55 -9.34 -1.33
CA PHE A 198 -8.38 -10.78 -1.59
C PHE A 198 -6.90 -11.20 -1.63
N PHE A 199 -6.04 -10.50 -2.37
CA PHE A 199 -4.64 -10.93 -2.48
C PHE A 199 -3.86 -10.72 -1.17
N TYR A 200 -4.24 -9.73 -0.35
CA TYR A 200 -3.68 -9.54 0.98
C TYR A 200 -4.09 -10.67 1.93
N LEU A 201 -5.37 -11.05 1.94
CA LEU A 201 -5.84 -12.19 2.75
C LEU A 201 -5.14 -13.49 2.36
N ARG A 202 -4.94 -13.72 1.05
CA ARG A 202 -4.18 -14.88 0.56
C ARG A 202 -2.74 -14.85 1.07
N LEU A 203 -2.09 -13.69 1.10
CA LEU A 203 -0.74 -13.57 1.65
C LEU A 203 -0.73 -13.87 3.14
N THR A 204 -1.62 -13.26 3.93
CA THR A 204 -1.67 -13.52 5.37
C THR A 204 -1.95 -14.98 5.70
N TYR A 205 -2.80 -15.63 4.89
CA TYR A 205 -3.08 -17.05 5.03
C TYR A 205 -1.81 -17.89 4.90
N VAL A 206 -0.98 -17.63 3.90
CA VAL A 206 0.27 -18.38 3.67
C VAL A 206 1.36 -18.06 4.69
N ILE A 207 1.34 -16.88 5.31
CA ILE A 207 2.38 -16.45 6.27
C ILE A 207 2.15 -17.08 7.64
N THR A 208 0.91 -17.06 8.15
CA THR A 208 0.64 -17.38 9.57
C THR A 208 -0.38 -18.49 9.75
N LEU A 209 -1.40 -18.58 8.90
CA LEU A 209 -2.50 -19.52 9.10
C LEU A 209 -2.16 -20.94 8.61
N THR A 210 -1.17 -21.08 7.73
CA THR A 210 -0.60 -22.37 7.33
C THR A 210 0.87 -22.45 7.70
N LEU A 211 1.25 -23.47 8.47
CA LEU A 211 2.65 -23.77 8.72
C LEU A 211 3.25 -24.46 7.49
N SER A 212 4.05 -23.72 6.70
CA SER A 212 4.78 -24.32 5.58
C SER A 212 5.90 -25.24 6.08
N PRO A 213 6.25 -26.29 5.32
CA PRO A 213 7.33 -27.20 5.72
C PRO A 213 8.67 -26.44 5.80
N ASN A 214 9.33 -26.56 6.95
CA ASN A 214 10.66 -25.98 7.16
C ASN A 214 11.75 -26.82 6.49
N THR A 215 12.79 -26.15 6.00
CA THR A 215 14.02 -26.82 5.53
C THR A 215 14.88 -27.29 6.71
N PRO A 216 15.63 -28.40 6.60
CA PRO A 216 16.45 -28.92 7.71
C PRO A 216 17.48 -27.91 8.24
N ASN A 217 17.95 -26.99 7.39
CA ASN A 217 18.89 -25.94 7.77
C ASN A 217 18.30 -24.88 8.73
N SER A 218 16.99 -24.89 9.01
CA SER A 218 16.37 -23.92 9.92
C SER A 218 16.85 -24.07 11.37
N LEU A 219 17.25 -25.28 11.78
CA LEU A 219 17.75 -25.57 13.13
C LEU A 219 19.02 -24.78 13.49
N LEU A 220 19.83 -24.40 12.49
CA LEU A 220 21.02 -23.57 12.71
C LEU A 220 20.67 -22.14 13.13
N ILE A 221 19.57 -21.60 12.61
CA ILE A 221 19.11 -20.24 12.90
C ILE A 221 18.65 -20.13 14.36
N TRP A 222 18.07 -21.20 14.91
CA TRP A 222 17.62 -21.24 16.30
C TRP A 222 18.76 -21.12 17.31
N ARG A 223 20.00 -21.41 16.90
CA ARG A 223 21.19 -21.27 17.75
C ARG A 223 21.80 -19.86 17.71
N THR A 224 21.35 -19.01 16.80
CA THR A 224 21.86 -17.63 16.66
C THR A 224 21.00 -16.66 17.46
N THR A 225 21.64 -15.69 18.11
CA THR A 225 20.90 -14.61 18.79
C THR A 225 20.22 -13.71 17.76
N PRO A 226 18.93 -13.39 17.93
CA PRO A 226 18.23 -12.54 16.99
C PRO A 226 18.81 -11.12 17.03
N LYS A 227 19.16 -10.57 15.87
CA LYS A 227 19.53 -9.15 15.76
C LYS A 227 18.29 -8.28 15.99
N SER A 228 18.41 -7.26 16.84
CA SER A 228 17.36 -6.28 17.05
C SER A 228 17.37 -5.22 15.94
N TYR A 229 16.22 -5.02 15.31
CA TYR A 229 16.03 -3.99 14.28
C TYR A 229 15.09 -2.92 14.83
N SER A 230 15.66 -1.97 15.59
CA SER A 230 14.90 -0.92 16.29
C SER A 230 14.11 -0.03 15.34
N SER A 231 14.71 0.35 14.20
CA SER A 231 14.03 1.18 13.19
C SER A 231 12.81 0.48 12.57
N THR A 232 12.89 -0.82 12.31
CA THR A 232 11.75 -1.58 11.77
C THR A 232 10.63 -1.72 12.79
N ALA A 233 10.97 -1.90 14.07
CA ALA A 233 9.97 -1.96 15.13
C ALA A 233 9.19 -0.65 15.25
N ILE A 234 9.90 0.49 15.24
CA ILE A 234 9.27 1.83 15.32
C ILE A 234 8.34 2.08 14.11
N MET A 235 8.78 1.73 12.90
CA MET A 235 7.94 1.89 11.71
C MET A 235 6.71 0.98 11.74
N ASN A 236 6.86 -0.26 12.22
CA ASN A 236 5.75 -1.21 12.33
C ASN A 236 4.73 -0.77 13.39
N THR A 237 5.17 -0.25 14.53
CA THR A 237 4.24 0.26 15.55
C THR A 237 3.49 1.48 15.05
N LEU A 238 4.20 2.46 14.44
CA LEU A 238 3.58 3.62 13.78
C LEU A 238 2.54 3.19 12.75
N ALA A 239 2.85 2.21 11.90
CA ALA A 239 1.93 1.74 10.87
C ALA A 239 0.66 1.10 11.44
N LEU A 240 0.63 0.63 12.69
CA LEU A 240 -0.49 -0.12 13.28
C LEU A 240 -1.32 0.67 14.29
N THR A 241 -0.76 1.66 14.99
CA THR A 241 -1.41 2.31 16.14
C THR A 241 -1.93 3.72 15.88
N LEU A 242 -1.89 4.22 14.64
CA LEU A 242 -2.34 5.58 14.30
C LEU A 242 -3.87 5.76 14.24
N LEU A 243 -4.68 4.69 14.29
CA LEU A 243 -6.14 4.77 14.18
C LEU A 243 -6.79 5.66 15.26
N PRO A 244 -6.49 5.54 16.57
CA PRO A 244 -7.05 6.45 17.58
C PRO A 244 -6.60 7.90 17.42
N LEU A 245 -5.49 8.16 16.73
CA LEU A 245 -4.95 9.50 16.49
C LEU A 245 -5.50 10.14 15.20
N THR A 246 -6.41 9.48 14.49
CA THR A 246 -7.03 10.05 13.28
C THR A 246 -7.74 11.39 13.50
N PRO A 247 -8.52 11.63 14.57
CA PRO A 247 -9.22 12.91 14.71
C PRO A 247 -8.24 14.06 14.94
N THR A 248 -7.17 13.84 15.71
CA THR A 248 -6.15 14.86 15.95
C THR A 248 -5.35 15.19 14.69
N MET A 249 -5.09 14.19 13.84
CA MET A 249 -4.35 14.38 12.58
C MET A 249 -5.16 15.14 11.52
N LEU A 250 -6.49 15.06 11.57
CA LEU A 250 -7.37 15.78 10.64
C LEU A 250 -7.62 17.24 11.05
N LEU A 251 -7.43 17.56 12.33
CA LEU A 251 -7.62 18.91 12.87
C LEU A 251 -6.38 19.81 12.66
N LEU A 252 -5.22 19.21 12.39
CA LEU A 252 -3.94 19.90 12.12
C LEU A 252 -3.81 20.26 10.64
#